data_AF-A0A645EJI6-F1
#
_entry.id   AF-A0A645EJI6-F1
#
_cell.length_a   1.000
_cell.length_b   1.000
_cell.length_c   1.000
_cell.angle_alpha   90.00
_cell.angle_beta   90.00
_cell.angle_gamma   90.00
#
_symmetry.space_group_name_H-M   'P 1'
#
loop_
_entity.id
_entity.type
_entity.pdbx_description
1 polymer ?
#
loop_
_entity_poly.entity_id
_entity_poly.type
_entity_poly.pdbx_seq_one_letter_code
_entity_poly.pdbx_strand_id
1 'polypeptide(L)'
;MGYELLLQETAGVIAINNQFGSGRLRLKKIETILLLILRLIYGEKRKELSMTREVLTTTEEIQKKYEMLQITSKPNLDKTTLRDTVRLFRRYNLLQNITTDVTLSNAQIKLYPSIFFAVSADEMTRLLEESEDRLKHLTSGGDNNDEEMDEEFNENPIN
;
A
#
# COMPACT_ATOMS: atom_id res chain seq x y z
N MET A 1 20.57 20.59 -9.30
CA MET A 1 20.35 19.16 -9.02
C MET A 1 19.39 19.09 -7.84
N GLY A 2 18.14 18.66 -8.05
CA GLY A 2 17.06 18.79 -7.06
C GLY A 2 16.84 17.54 -6.23
N TYR A 3 17.90 17.04 -5.59
CA TYR A 3 17.80 15.98 -4.59
C TYR A 3 17.94 16.59 -3.20
N GLU A 4 17.10 16.15 -2.27
CA GLU A 4 17.10 16.55 -0.87
C GLU A 4 17.41 15.32 0.00
N LEU A 5 18.20 15.51 1.05
CA LEU A 5 18.48 14.47 2.03
C LEU A 5 17.51 14.62 3.21
N LEU A 6 16.72 13.58 3.45
CA LEU A 6 15.84 13.50 4.61
C LEU A 6 16.54 12.65 5.68
N LEU A 7 16.97 13.31 6.75
CA LEU A 7 17.58 12.67 7.92
C LEU A 7 16.53 12.59 9.04
N GLN A 8 16.14 11.37 9.41
CA GLN A 8 15.35 11.13 10.62
C GLN A 8 16.24 10.52 11.69
N GLU A 9 16.90 11.37 12.48
CA GLU A 9 17.85 10.96 13.53
C GLU A 9 17.21 10.03 14.57
N THR A 10 15.96 10.31 14.96
CA THR A 10 15.22 9.51 15.95
C THR A 10 14.88 8.09 15.49
N ALA A 11 14.85 7.86 14.18
CA ALA A 11 14.58 6.55 13.58
C ALA A 11 15.85 5.91 12.97
N GLY A 12 16.96 6.66 12.90
CA GLY A 12 18.20 6.22 12.24
C GLY A 12 18.05 5.99 10.73
N VAL A 13 17.13 6.71 10.07
CA VAL A 13 16.86 6.55 8.63
C VAL A 13 17.37 7.76 7.86
N ILE A 14 18.09 7.48 6.76
CA ILE A 14 18.48 8.48 5.76
C ILE A 14 17.76 8.12 4.46
N ALA A 15 17.05 9.07 3.88
CA ALA A 15 16.41 8.92 2.58
C ALA A 15 16.86 10.03 1.62
N ILE A 16 16.90 9.69 0.33
CA ILE A 16 17.15 10.65 -0.76
C ILE A 16 15.80 10.93 -1.41
N ASN A 17 15.33 12.17 -1.28
CA ASN A 17 14.12 12.63 -1.94
C ASN A 17 14.47 13.38 -3.23
N ASN A 18 13.68 13.19 -4.28
CA ASN A 18 13.80 13.97 -5.50
C ASN A 18 12.69 15.01 -5.56
N GLN A 19 13.07 16.27 -5.48
CA GLN A 19 12.17 17.43 -5.48
C GLN A 19 11.32 17.49 -6.77
N PHE A 20 11.84 16.95 -7.87
CA PHE A 20 11.16 16.90 -9.17
C PHE A 20 10.33 15.63 -9.39
N GLY A 21 10.23 14.75 -8.38
CA GLY A 21 9.43 13.52 -8.44
C GLY A 21 9.95 12.46 -9.42
N SER A 22 11.09 12.66 -10.07
CA SER A 22 11.69 11.61 -10.91
C SER A 22 12.30 10.51 -10.03
N GLY A 23 11.94 9.25 -10.30
CA GLY A 23 12.29 8.09 -9.46
C GLY A 23 11.16 7.55 -8.58
N ARG A 24 9.92 8.04 -8.73
CA ARG A 24 8.74 7.45 -8.08
C ARG A 24 8.49 6.03 -8.61
N LEU A 25 8.30 5.08 -7.69
CA LEU A 25 7.83 3.73 -8.02
C LEU A 25 6.31 3.69 -8.02
N ARG A 26 5.70 3.29 -9.14
CA ARG A 26 4.26 3.03 -9.20
C ARG A 26 3.97 1.62 -8.72
N LEU A 27 3.42 1.50 -7.51
CA LEU A 27 3.00 0.23 -6.93
C LEU A 27 1.68 -0.24 -7.55
N LYS A 28 1.55 -1.55 -7.75
CA LYS A 28 0.27 -2.20 -8.04
C LYS A 28 -0.61 -2.20 -6.80
N LYS A 29 -1.93 -2.29 -6.98
CA LYS A 29 -2.90 -2.35 -5.87
C LYS A 29 -2.50 -3.35 -4.76
N ILE A 30 -2.10 -4.55 -5.16
CA ILE A 30 -1.71 -5.60 -4.20
C ILE A 30 -0.40 -5.29 -3.46
N GLU A 31 0.55 -4.64 -4.13
CA GLU A 31 1.80 -4.20 -3.51
C GLU A 31 1.50 -3.09 -2.50
N THR A 32 0.66 -2.13 -2.84
CA THR A 32 0.21 -1.07 -1.90
C THR A 32 -0.47 -1.67 -0.67
N ILE A 33 -1.39 -2.62 -0.84
CA ILE A 33 -2.07 -3.29 0.28
C ILE A 33 -1.06 -3.95 1.21
N LEU A 34 -0.10 -4.71 0.65
CA LEU A 34 0.94 -5.35 1.45
C LEU A 34 1.84 -4.34 2.14
N LEU A 35 2.18 -3.21 1.51
CA LEU A 35 2.94 -2.14 2.15
C LEU A 35 2.20 -1.58 3.37
N LEU A 36 0.89 -1.35 3.25
CA LEU A 36 0.06 -0.85 4.35
C LEU A 36 -0.04 -1.87 5.49
N ILE A 37 -0.21 -3.16 5.19
CA ILE A 37 -0.21 -4.23 6.20
C ILE A 37 1.12 -4.25 6.96
N LEU A 38 2.25 -4.23 6.24
CA LEU A 38 3.57 -4.24 6.87
C LEU A 38 3.80 -2.98 7.72
N ARG A 39 3.35 -1.81 7.25
CA ARG A 39 3.42 -0.55 8.00
C ARG A 39 2.59 -0.62 9.28
N LEU A 40 1.40 -1.21 9.21
CA LEU A 40 0.54 -1.42 10.37
C LEU A 40 1.20 -2.35 11.40
N ILE A 41 1.67 -3.52 10.97
CA ILE A 41 2.35 -4.49 11.85
C ILE A 41 3.57 -3.83 12.52
N TYR A 42 4.34 -3.05 11.77
CA TYR A 42 5.50 -2.34 12.34
C TYR A 42 5.07 -1.35 13.43
N GLY A 43 4.01 -0.58 13.18
CA GLY A 43 3.46 0.37 14.15
C GLY A 43 2.94 -0.30 15.43
N GLU A 44 2.25 -1.44 15.30
CA GLU A 44 1.76 -2.25 16.42
C GLU A 44 2.92 -2.79 17.27
N LYS A 45 3.85 -3.51 16.64
CA LYS A 45 4.98 -4.15 17.35
C LYS A 45 5.94 -3.14 17.96
N ARG A 46 6.16 -1.98 17.33
CA ARG A 46 7.03 -0.93 17.89
C ARG A 46 6.44 -0.33 19.17
N LYS A 47 5.11 -0.28 19.32
CA LYS A 47 4.47 0.20 20.56
C LYS A 47 4.61 -0.82 21.69
N GLU A 48 4.59 -2.11 21.37
CA GLU A 48 4.71 -3.21 22.35
C GLU A 48 6.16 -3.45 22.80
N LEU A 49 7.13 -3.28 21.89
CA LEU A 49 8.54 -3.56 22.14
C LEU A 49 9.26 -2.35 22.74
N SER A 50 9.24 -2.23 24.07
CA SER A 50 10.02 -1.21 24.81
C SER A 50 11.53 -1.52 24.88
N MET A 51 11.95 -2.77 24.62
CA MET A 51 13.33 -3.25 24.87
C MET A 51 14.01 -3.90 23.65
N THR A 52 13.26 -4.49 22.72
CA THR A 52 13.84 -5.14 21.52
C THR A 52 13.94 -4.13 20.38
N ARG A 53 15.15 -3.84 19.91
CA ARG A 53 15.38 -2.86 18.83
C ARG A 53 14.89 -3.32 17.46
N GLU A 54 14.54 -4.59 17.30
CA GLU A 54 14.20 -5.18 16.01
C GLU A 54 12.74 -5.60 15.95
N VAL A 55 12.06 -5.18 14.88
CA VAL A 55 10.68 -5.58 14.62
C VAL A 55 10.70 -6.77 13.66
N LEU A 56 10.30 -7.93 14.17
CA LEU A 56 10.16 -9.17 13.40
C LEU A 56 8.68 -9.47 13.14
N THR A 57 8.37 -9.92 11.93
CA THR A 57 7.05 -10.41 11.52
C THR A 57 7.17 -11.77 10.87
N THR A 58 6.09 -12.55 10.86
CA THR A 58 6.03 -13.83 10.12
C THR A 58 5.16 -13.71 8.88
N THR A 59 5.38 -14.60 7.91
CA THR A 59 4.50 -14.71 6.73
C THR A 59 3.05 -15.00 7.13
N GLU A 60 2.82 -15.83 8.14
CA GLU A 60 1.49 -16.12 8.69
C GLU A 60 0.80 -14.86 9.23
N GLU A 61 1.51 -14.02 9.99
CA GLU A 61 0.95 -12.74 10.48
C GLU A 61 0.52 -11.82 9.34
N ILE A 62 1.31 -11.76 8.27
CA ILE A 62 0.99 -10.98 7.06
C ILE A 62 -0.25 -11.54 6.38
N GLN A 63 -0.34 -12.86 6.21
CA GLN A 63 -1.50 -13.54 5.62
C GLN A 63 -2.77 -13.28 6.43
N LYS A 64 -2.70 -13.42 7.75
CA LYS A 64 -3.83 -13.16 8.65
C LYS A 64 -4.33 -11.72 8.55
N LYS A 65 -3.42 -10.73 8.54
CA LYS A 65 -3.80 -9.31 8.34
C LYS A 65 -4.39 -9.06 6.96
N TYR A 66 -3.93 -9.76 5.93
CA TYR A 66 -4.50 -9.67 4.59
C TYR A 66 -5.93 -10.22 4.55
N GLU A 67 -6.18 -11.38 5.15
CA GLU A 67 -7.50 -12.01 5.23
C GLU A 67 -8.51 -11.14 6.01
N MET A 68 -8.06 -10.46 7.07
CA MET A 68 -8.88 -9.52 7.84
C MET A 68 -9.46 -8.37 7.01
N LEU A 69 -8.84 -8.01 5.89
CA LEU A 69 -9.33 -6.95 5.01
C LEU A 69 -10.53 -7.38 4.16
N GLN A 70 -10.95 -8.65 4.22
CA GLN A 70 -12.13 -9.21 3.55
C GLN A 70 -12.24 -8.81 2.07
N ILE A 71 -11.11 -8.81 1.35
CA ILE A 71 -11.06 -8.38 -0.05
C ILE A 71 -11.79 -9.42 -0.91
N THR A 72 -13.03 -9.11 -1.29
CA THR A 72 -13.92 -10.03 -2.01
C THR A 72 -13.32 -10.53 -3.33
N SER A 73 -12.56 -9.67 -4.02
CA SER A 73 -11.94 -10.01 -5.32
C SER A 73 -10.74 -10.95 -5.21
N LYS A 74 -10.06 -11.00 -4.05
CA LYS A 74 -8.87 -11.84 -3.85
C LYS A 74 -8.74 -12.20 -2.38
N PRO A 75 -9.51 -13.20 -1.89
CA PRO A 75 -9.64 -13.49 -0.47
C PRO A 75 -8.33 -14.00 0.14
N ASN A 76 -7.50 -14.70 -0.66
CA ASN A 76 -6.25 -15.28 -0.21
C ASN A 76 -5.04 -14.63 -0.89
N LEU A 77 -3.97 -14.44 -0.12
CA LEU A 77 -2.69 -13.98 -0.63
C LEU A 77 -1.92 -15.12 -1.28
N ASP A 78 -1.75 -15.06 -2.59
CA ASP A 78 -0.95 -16.05 -3.33
C ASP A 78 0.55 -15.94 -2.99
N LYS A 79 1.22 -17.10 -2.87
CA LYS A 79 2.64 -17.25 -2.53
C LYS A 79 3.55 -16.54 -3.53
N THR A 80 3.21 -16.56 -4.81
CA THR A 80 4.01 -15.87 -5.84
C THR A 80 3.94 -14.37 -5.65
N THR A 81 2.73 -13.84 -5.40
CA THR A 81 2.54 -12.41 -5.15
C THR A 81 3.31 -11.96 -3.91
N LEU A 82 3.19 -12.70 -2.80
CA LEU A 82 3.95 -12.42 -1.58
C LEU A 82 5.46 -12.39 -1.84
N ARG A 83 5.99 -13.43 -2.49
CA ARG A 83 7.43 -13.53 -2.78
C ARG A 83 7.92 -12.36 -3.62
N ASP A 84 7.18 -11.97 -4.65
CA ASP A 84 7.60 -10.89 -5.55
C ASP A 84 7.51 -9.52 -4.87
N THR A 85 6.48 -9.29 -4.05
CA THR A 85 6.36 -8.06 -3.26
C THR A 85 7.44 -7.97 -2.17
N VAL A 86 7.77 -9.07 -1.49
CA VAL A 86 8.86 -9.11 -0.51
C VAL A 86 10.20 -8.81 -1.19
N ARG A 87 10.46 -9.37 -2.38
CA ARG A 87 11.65 -9.04 -3.18
C ARG A 87 11.70 -7.56 -3.55
N LEU A 88 10.58 -6.98 -3.95
CA LEU A 88 10.46 -5.56 -4.27
C LEU A 88 10.82 -4.71 -3.05
N PHE A 89 10.18 -4.93 -1.91
CA PHE A 89 10.39 -4.14 -0.69
C PHE A 89 11.78 -4.30 -0.10
N ARG A 90 12.41 -5.47 -0.26
CA ARG A 90 13.82 -5.67 0.07
C ARG A 90 14.74 -4.77 -0.76
N ARG A 91 14.48 -4.60 -2.06
CA ARG A 91 15.27 -3.70 -2.93
C ARG A 91 15.22 -2.24 -2.47
N TYR A 92 14.11 -1.83 -1.85
CA TYR A 92 13.95 -0.48 -1.28
C TYR A 92 14.31 -0.39 0.22
N ASN A 93 15.01 -1.40 0.76
CA ASN A 93 15.43 -1.43 2.16
C ASN A 93 14.29 -1.20 3.16
N LEU A 94 13.10 -1.73 2.88
CA LEU A 94 11.95 -1.67 3.81
C LEU A 94 11.91 -2.87 4.76
N LEU A 95 12.49 -3.99 4.32
CA LEU A 95 12.52 -5.25 5.05
C LEU A 95 13.74 -6.11 4.68
N GLN A 96 13.98 -7.13 5.49
CA GLN A 96 14.99 -8.16 5.26
C GLN A 96 14.44 -9.54 5.61
N ASN A 97 14.70 -10.52 4.75
CA ASN A 97 14.33 -11.90 5.01
C ASN A 97 15.35 -12.51 5.98
N ILE A 98 14.89 -13.07 7.08
CA ILE A 98 15.72 -13.87 8.00
C ILE A 98 15.71 -15.33 7.54
N THR A 99 14.53 -15.84 7.18
CA THR A 99 14.37 -17.17 6.59
C THR A 99 14.60 -17.11 5.07
N THR A 100 15.34 -18.07 4.53
CA THR A 100 15.66 -18.14 3.09
C THR A 100 14.41 -18.27 2.22
N ASP A 101 13.47 -19.11 2.64
CA ASP A 101 12.19 -19.31 1.95
C ASP A 101 11.07 -18.54 2.66
N VAL A 102 10.57 -17.50 1.98
CA VAL A 102 9.49 -16.64 2.48
C VAL A 102 8.09 -17.21 2.25
N THR A 103 7.98 -18.30 1.49
CA THR A 103 6.70 -18.96 1.21
C THR A 103 6.25 -19.90 2.33
N LEU A 104 7.14 -20.18 3.29
CA LEU A 104 6.84 -20.90 4.52
C LEU A 104 6.06 -20.00 5.47
N SER A 105 5.02 -20.54 6.12
CA SER A 105 4.16 -19.76 7.02
C SER A 105 4.93 -19.17 8.21
N ASN A 106 5.92 -19.92 8.72
CA ASN A 106 6.79 -19.50 9.82
C ASN A 106 8.03 -18.70 9.36
N ALA A 107 8.10 -18.29 8.08
CA ALA A 107 9.23 -17.50 7.59
C ALA A 107 9.30 -16.16 8.31
N GLN A 108 10.47 -15.87 8.89
CA GLN A 108 10.71 -14.64 9.62
C GLN A 108 11.22 -13.54 8.70
N ILE A 109 10.62 -12.37 8.84
CA ILE A 109 10.95 -11.16 8.09
C ILE A 109 11.19 -10.04 9.10
N LYS A 110 12.34 -9.39 8.99
CA LYS A 110 12.68 -8.19 9.75
C LYS A 110 12.17 -6.96 9.02
N LEU A 111 11.49 -6.08 9.73
CA LEU A 111 10.97 -4.81 9.20
C LEU A 111 11.85 -3.65 9.67
N TYR A 112 12.14 -2.73 8.76
CA TYR A 112 12.95 -1.55 9.04
C TYR A 112 12.07 -0.30 9.29
N PRO A 113 12.55 0.68 10.07
CA PRO A 113 11.83 1.94 10.30
C PRO A 113 11.56 2.74 9.00
N SER A 114 12.36 2.50 7.96
CA SER A 114 12.20 3.06 6.61
C SER A 114 10.82 2.83 6.01
N ILE A 115 10.06 1.83 6.48
CA ILE A 115 8.70 1.55 6.02
C ILE A 115 7.73 2.73 6.21
N PHE A 116 7.94 3.57 7.23
CA PHE A 116 7.14 4.79 7.43
C PHE A 116 7.42 5.88 6.39
N PHE A 117 8.60 5.83 5.76
CA PHE A 117 9.05 6.81 4.77
C PHE A 117 8.82 6.34 3.33
N ALA A 118 8.36 5.10 3.13
CA ALA A 118 8.07 4.54 1.82
C ALA A 118 6.95 5.29 1.07
N VAL A 119 6.06 5.96 1.81
CA VAL A 119 5.04 6.87 1.27
C VAL A 119 5.16 8.17 2.04
N SER A 120 5.30 9.29 1.32
CA SER A 120 5.37 10.61 1.95
C SER A 120 4.07 10.94 2.68
N ALA A 121 4.15 11.78 3.71
CA ALA A 121 2.97 12.21 4.47
C ALA A 121 1.95 12.89 3.54
N ASP A 122 2.41 13.74 2.63
CA ASP A 122 1.56 14.44 1.66
C ASP A 122 0.81 13.48 0.73
N GLU A 123 1.46 12.43 0.22
CA GLU A 123 0.80 11.42 -0.62
C GLU A 123 -0.18 10.59 0.20
N MET A 124 0.10 10.30 1.48
CA MET A 124 -0.88 9.65 2.34
C MET A 124 -2.13 10.50 2.57
N THR A 125 -1.96 11.80 2.83
CA THR A 125 -3.09 12.72 3.01
C THR A 125 -3.91 12.82 1.73
N ARG A 126 -3.26 12.97 0.58
CA ARG A 126 -3.94 12.98 -0.73
C ARG A 126 -4.71 11.68 -1.00
N LEU A 127 -4.10 10.53 -0.73
CA LEU A 127 -4.75 9.23 -0.91
C LEU A 127 -5.96 9.05 0.02
N LEU A 128 -5.90 9.62 1.23
CA LEU A 128 -7.03 9.64 2.16
C LEU A 128 -8.17 10.51 1.63
N GLU A 129 -7.88 11.76 1.26
CA GLU A 129 -8.84 12.70 0.67
C GLU A 129 -9.53 12.09 -0.57
N GLU A 130 -8.74 11.55 -1.51
CA GLU A 130 -9.27 10.88 -2.70
C GLU A 130 -10.16 9.67 -2.36
N SER A 131 -9.83 8.93 -1.31
CA SER A 131 -10.61 7.76 -0.88
C SER A 131 -11.92 8.18 -0.22
N GLU A 132 -11.89 9.23 0.61
CA GLU A 132 -13.07 9.81 1.24
C GLU A 132 -14.01 10.41 0.21
N ASP A 133 -13.50 11.13 -0.78
CA ASP A 133 -14.32 11.74 -1.82
C ASP A 133 -15.00 10.68 -2.70
N ARG A 134 -14.26 9.62 -3.08
CA ARG A 134 -14.88 8.46 -3.76
C ARG A 134 -15.97 7.84 -2.90
N LEU A 135 -15.73 7.65 -1.61
CA LEU A 135 -16.72 7.08 -0.70
C LEU A 135 -17.97 7.98 -0.60
N LYS A 136 -17.80 9.30 -0.48
CA LYS A 136 -18.89 10.28 -0.49
C LYS A 136 -19.69 10.19 -1.78
N HIS A 137 -19.05 10.11 -2.94
CA HIS A 137 -19.74 9.97 -4.22
C HIS A 137 -20.54 8.65 -4.31
N LEU A 138 -20.03 7.55 -3.75
CA LEU A 138 -20.79 6.29 -3.68
C LEU A 138 -21.98 6.36 -2.70
N THR A 139 -21.85 7.09 -1.58
CA THR A 139 -22.93 7.23 -0.60
C THR A 139 -23.95 8.29 -0.96
N SER A 140 -23.55 9.32 -1.73
CA SER A 140 -24.41 10.40 -2.23
C SER A 140 -25.09 10.06 -3.56
N GLY A 141 -24.61 9.05 -4.30
CA GLY A 141 -25.24 8.54 -5.53
C GLY A 141 -26.38 7.54 -5.30
N GLY A 142 -26.84 7.37 -4.06
CA GLY A 142 -27.93 6.46 -3.69
C GLY A 142 -29.34 7.07 -3.79
N ASP A 143 -29.46 8.37 -4.11
CA ASP A 143 -30.75 9.05 -4.23
C ASP A 143 -30.64 10.17 -5.27
N ASN A 144 -30.96 9.84 -6.53
CA ASN A 144 -31.54 10.72 -7.56
C ASN A 144 -31.80 9.85 -8.80
N ASN A 145 -33.06 9.42 -8.94
CA ASN A 145 -33.65 9.10 -10.23
C ASN A 145 -33.87 10.40 -11.04
N ASP A 146 -34.26 10.22 -12.30
CA ASP A 146 -34.85 11.18 -13.27
C ASP A 146 -33.84 11.56 -14.38
N GLU A 147 -33.91 10.88 -15.53
CA GLU A 147 -34.82 11.14 -16.65
C GLU A 147 -34.56 12.50 -17.31
N GLU A 148 -33.79 12.50 -18.41
CA GLU A 148 -34.10 13.37 -19.55
C GLU A 148 -34.06 12.54 -20.84
N MET A 149 -35.24 12.52 -21.48
CA MET A 149 -35.53 12.11 -22.84
C MET A 149 -34.67 12.90 -23.83
N ASP A 150 -34.11 12.23 -24.84
CA ASP A 150 -33.81 12.88 -26.11
C ASP A 150 -34.73 12.30 -27.19
N GLU A 151 -35.60 13.18 -27.68
CA GLU A 151 -36.62 12.99 -28.71
C GLU A 151 -36.03 12.59 -30.08
N GLU A 152 -36.88 11.95 -30.88
CA GLU A 152 -36.67 11.57 -32.28
C GLU A 152 -36.12 12.71 -33.17
N PHE A 153 -35.16 12.37 -34.03
CA PHE A 153 -35.16 12.92 -35.39
C PHE A 153 -35.08 11.78 -36.41
N ASN A 154 -36.25 11.56 -37.02
CA ASN A 154 -36.46 10.89 -38.29
C ASN A 154 -35.61 11.56 -39.40
N GLU A 155 -34.90 10.77 -40.21
CA GLU A 155 -35.02 10.78 -41.68
C GLU A 155 -34.05 9.77 -42.32
N ASN A 156 -34.62 8.81 -43.05
CA ASN A 156 -33.94 7.93 -44.01
C ASN A 156 -33.24 8.76 -45.10
N PRO A 157 -32.18 8.24 -45.76
CA PRO A 157 -32.45 7.68 -47.08
C PRO A 157 -31.63 6.43 -47.46
N ILE A 158 -32.36 5.46 -47.98
CA ILE A 158 -32.12 4.70 -49.22
C ILE A 158 -30.65 4.42 -49.60
N ASN A 159 -30.25 3.15 -49.49
CA ASN A 159 -29.77 2.39 -50.65
C ASN A 159 -30.01 0.89 -50.47
#